data_AF-A0A2H1ECH1-F1
#
_entry.id   AF-A0A2H1ECH1-F1
#
_cell.length_a   1.000
_cell.length_b   1.000
_cell.length_c   1.000
_cell.angle_alpha   90.00
_cell.angle_beta   90.00
_cell.angle_gamma   90.00
#
_symmetry.space_group_name_H-M   'P 1'
#
loop_
_entity.id
_entity.type
_entity.pdbx_description
1 polymer ?
#
loop_
_entity_poly.entity_id
_entity_poly.type
_entity_poly.pdbx_seq_one_letter_code
_entity_poly.pdbx_strand_id
1 'polypeptide(L)'
;MKKVIISWDRVFFDGEKKLLPNVNRMFTQIYDVPIKGECWSLKFVFDETPRMQGYKSTARVSFLLDNAPHHLLVKGFKFDFLDKSQTIGSCKIIDTDPISGENIKERIKLIEEEKKELQKYIKSIDKDDFLFTKEDLKKIVSYSDDYPYLFHFILRLDKKVAMEYMEDYFFSIPLENNVVYHSNLELFLLDLKEELGEEKLKLYIESFSNELKEDKIILNALGLIFD
;
A
#
# COMPACT_ATOMS: atom_id res chain seq x y z
N MET A 1 22.63 0.82 12.49
CA MET A 1 21.88 0.27 11.34
C MET A 1 22.27 1.05 10.09
N LYS A 2 22.52 0.39 8.97
CA LYS A 2 22.86 1.02 7.68
C LYS A 2 21.58 1.22 6.87
N LYS A 3 21.33 2.43 6.33
CA LYS A 3 20.23 2.63 5.37
C LYS A 3 20.61 1.94 4.05
N VAL A 4 19.71 1.24 3.39
CA VAL A 4 19.95 0.58 2.09
C VAL A 4 18.71 0.70 1.23
N ILE A 5 18.90 0.76 -0.08
CA ILE A 5 17.83 0.52 -1.04
C ILE A 5 17.95 -0.92 -1.53
N ILE A 6 16.86 -1.67 -1.41
CA ILE A 6 16.74 -3.02 -1.95
C ILE A 6 15.84 -3.00 -3.17
N SER A 7 16.18 -3.78 -4.18
CA SER A 7 15.36 -4.06 -5.34
C SER A 7 14.83 -5.47 -5.23
N TRP A 8 13.52 -5.61 -5.20
CA TRP A 8 12.80 -6.88 -5.25
C TRP A 8 12.85 -7.45 -6.67
N ASP A 9 13.02 -8.76 -6.80
CA ASP A 9 13.00 -9.44 -8.09
C ASP A 9 11.56 -9.52 -8.62
N ARG A 10 11.27 -8.70 -9.63
CA ARG A 10 9.97 -8.66 -10.29
C ARG A 10 9.54 -10.02 -10.83
N VAL A 11 10.46 -10.82 -11.37
CA VAL A 11 10.13 -12.13 -11.93
C VAL A 11 9.58 -13.06 -10.85
N PHE A 12 10.12 -12.97 -9.63
CA PHE A 12 9.64 -13.73 -8.49
C PHE A 12 8.18 -13.38 -8.10
N PHE A 13 7.84 -12.09 -8.09
CA PHE A 13 6.51 -11.63 -7.67
C PHE A 13 5.48 -11.66 -8.80
N ASP A 14 5.82 -11.14 -9.97
CA ASP A 14 4.94 -11.08 -11.14
C ASP A 14 4.72 -12.48 -11.75
N GLY A 15 5.75 -13.34 -11.73
CA GLY A 15 5.66 -14.71 -12.25
C GLY A 15 4.79 -15.63 -11.39
N GLU A 16 4.76 -15.41 -10.08
CA GLU A 16 3.98 -16.23 -9.12
C GLU A 16 2.69 -15.53 -8.61
N LYS A 17 2.35 -14.35 -9.15
CA LYS A 17 1.26 -13.48 -8.66
C LYS A 17 1.32 -13.21 -7.14
N LYS A 18 2.53 -13.10 -6.60
CA LYS A 18 2.77 -12.79 -5.17
C LYS A 18 2.82 -11.28 -4.98
N LEU A 19 2.22 -10.80 -3.89
CA LEU A 19 2.32 -9.40 -3.49
C LEU A 19 3.61 -9.15 -2.73
N LEU A 20 4.13 -7.92 -2.83
CA LEU A 20 5.22 -7.48 -1.97
C LEU A 20 4.80 -7.53 -0.49
N PRO A 21 5.75 -7.79 0.43
CA PRO A 21 5.46 -7.87 1.86
C PRO A 21 4.84 -6.58 2.41
N ASN A 22 3.82 -6.73 3.26
CA ASN A 22 3.15 -5.62 3.95
C ASN A 22 3.55 -5.52 5.42
N VAL A 23 4.86 -5.57 5.69
CA VAL A 23 5.41 -5.51 7.05
C VAL A 23 6.58 -4.54 7.11
N ASN A 24 6.67 -3.76 8.18
CA ASN A 24 7.77 -2.81 8.39
C ASN A 24 9.03 -3.48 8.96
N ARG A 25 8.96 -4.75 9.36
CA ARG A 25 10.10 -5.47 9.93
C ARG A 25 10.20 -6.84 9.30
N MET A 26 11.36 -7.15 8.77
CA MET A 26 11.66 -8.46 8.19
C MET A 26 12.99 -8.95 8.70
N PHE A 27 13.09 -10.26 8.86
CA PHE A 27 14.32 -10.94 9.20
C PHE A 27 14.70 -11.86 8.06
N THR A 28 15.98 -12.03 7.83
CA THR A 28 16.47 -13.04 6.91
C THR A 28 17.85 -13.53 7.33
N GLN A 29 18.31 -14.58 6.67
CA GLN A 29 19.61 -15.18 6.84
C GLN A 29 20.41 -15.02 5.54
N ILE A 30 21.66 -14.61 5.67
CA ILE A 30 22.59 -14.53 4.54
C ILE A 30 23.79 -15.44 4.79
N TYR A 31 24.31 -16.00 3.71
CA TYR A 31 25.47 -16.89 3.76
C TYR A 31 26.69 -16.14 3.25
N ASP A 32 27.77 -16.20 4.03
CA ASP A 32 29.06 -15.66 3.61
C ASP A 32 29.76 -16.68 2.70
N VAL A 33 29.57 -16.56 1.38
CA VAL A 33 30.05 -17.53 0.39
C VAL A 33 31.58 -17.75 0.39
N PRO A 34 32.45 -16.77 0.72
CA PRO A 34 33.89 -17.03 0.93
C PRO A 34 34.23 -17.80 2.22
N ILE A 35 33.38 -17.81 3.26
CA ILE A 35 33.60 -18.56 4.51
C ILE A 35 32.55 -19.68 4.60
N LYS A 36 32.89 -20.86 4.07
CA LYS A 36 31.98 -22.02 4.02
C LYS A 36 31.34 -22.30 5.40
N GLY A 37 30.05 -21.99 5.51
CA GLY A 37 29.19 -22.45 6.61
C GLY A 37 28.71 -21.37 7.57
N GLU A 38 29.16 -20.11 7.44
CA GLU A 38 28.66 -19.05 8.32
C GLU A 38 27.38 -18.42 7.78
N CYS A 39 26.35 -18.46 8.62
CA CYS A 39 25.03 -17.89 8.37
C CYS A 39 24.81 -16.71 9.31
N TRP A 40 24.40 -15.59 8.75
CA TRP A 40 24.24 -14.33 9.48
C TRP A 40 22.81 -13.82 9.39
N SER A 41 22.21 -13.58 10.55
CA SER A 41 20.86 -13.03 10.63
C SER A 41 20.87 -11.52 10.45
N LEU A 42 20.06 -11.06 9.50
CA LEU A 42 19.81 -9.65 9.22
C LEU A 42 18.41 -9.26 9.67
N LYS A 43 18.30 -8.02 10.16
CA LYS A 43 17.05 -7.34 10.42
C LYS A 43 16.92 -6.15 9.47
N PHE A 44 15.83 -6.12 8.73
CA PHE A 44 15.41 -4.99 7.89
C PHE A 44 14.25 -4.28 8.58
N VAL A 45 14.36 -2.96 8.69
CA VAL A 45 13.30 -2.08 9.21
C VAL A 45 12.97 -1.05 8.14
N PHE A 46 11.73 -1.04 7.71
CA PHE A 46 11.21 -0.11 6.72
C PHE A 46 10.35 0.95 7.41
N ASP A 47 10.49 2.20 6.98
CA ASP A 47 9.64 3.30 7.48
C ASP A 47 8.23 3.19 6.88
N GLU A 48 8.13 2.80 5.60
CA GLU A 48 6.91 2.40 4.88
C GLU A 48 7.03 0.95 4.40
N THR A 49 5.96 0.17 4.27
CA THR A 49 6.08 -1.24 3.87
C THR A 49 6.65 -1.39 2.45
N PRO A 50 7.31 -2.52 2.13
CA PRO A 50 7.70 -2.81 0.75
C PRO A 50 6.55 -2.71 -0.25
N ARG A 51 5.34 -3.10 0.16
CA ARG A 51 4.12 -2.94 -0.63
C ARG A 51 3.84 -1.49 -1.01
N MET A 52 4.01 -0.54 -0.10
CA MET A 52 3.82 0.89 -0.36
C MET A 52 4.94 1.49 -1.21
N GLN A 53 6.18 1.04 -0.99
CA GLN A 53 7.35 1.57 -1.71
C GLN A 53 7.53 0.98 -3.12
N GLY A 54 6.94 -0.20 -3.37
CA GLY A 54 7.07 -0.94 -4.62
C GLY A 54 8.38 -1.72 -4.74
N TYR A 55 8.70 -2.15 -5.96
CA TYR A 55 9.85 -3.02 -6.25
C TYR A 55 11.23 -2.45 -5.88
N LYS A 56 11.32 -1.19 -5.49
CA LYS A 56 12.50 -0.60 -4.84
C LYS A 56 12.07 -0.09 -3.47
N SER A 57 12.60 -0.67 -2.40
CA SER A 57 12.26 -0.28 -1.03
C SER A 57 13.49 0.18 -0.27
N THR A 58 13.30 1.23 0.52
CA THR A 58 14.28 1.78 1.45
C THR A 58 14.11 1.12 2.80
N ALA A 59 15.20 0.57 3.33
CA ALA A 59 15.23 -0.08 4.63
C ALA A 59 16.44 0.38 5.45
N ARG A 60 16.34 0.27 6.76
CA ARG A 60 17.47 0.28 7.70
C ARG A 60 17.80 -1.17 8.02
N VAL A 61 19.01 -1.60 7.71
CA VAL A 61 19.49 -2.96 7.92
C VAL A 61 20.53 -3.02 9.05
N SER A 62 20.50 -4.07 9.84
CA SER A 62 21.56 -4.41 10.78
C SER A 62 21.68 -5.92 10.93
N PHE A 63 22.90 -6.37 11.23
CA PHE A 63 23.11 -7.70 11.77
C PHE A 63 22.62 -7.76 13.23
N LEU A 64 22.30 -8.96 13.69
CA LEU A 64 21.95 -9.20 15.10
C LEU A 64 23.17 -9.36 16.01
N LEU A 65 24.35 -9.60 15.43
CA LEU A 65 25.63 -9.77 16.15
C LEU A 65 26.63 -8.72 15.70
N ASP A 66 27.45 -8.22 16.63
CA ASP A 66 28.42 -7.13 16.37
C ASP A 66 29.63 -7.59 15.57
N ASN A 67 29.98 -8.87 15.62
CA ASN A 67 31.09 -9.46 14.86
C ASN A 67 30.71 -9.87 13.43
N ALA A 68 29.50 -9.53 12.99
CA ALA A 68 28.99 -9.94 11.70
C ALA A 68 29.68 -9.24 10.53
N PRO A 69 29.72 -9.87 9.33
CA PRO A 69 30.43 -9.37 8.17
C PRO A 69 29.67 -8.21 7.52
N HIS A 70 29.79 -7.02 8.11
CA HIS A 70 29.18 -5.78 7.59
C HIS A 70 29.56 -5.46 6.14
N HIS A 71 30.68 -6.01 5.67
CA HIS A 71 31.17 -5.89 4.29
C HIS A 71 30.27 -6.60 3.25
N LEU A 72 29.37 -7.51 3.66
CA LEU A 72 28.43 -8.17 2.74
C LEU A 72 27.27 -7.27 2.30
N LEU A 73 26.96 -6.21 3.06
CA LEU A 73 25.88 -5.26 2.74
C LEU A 73 26.31 -4.22 1.70
N VAL A 74 26.84 -4.68 0.56
CA VAL A 74 27.32 -3.86 -0.55
C VAL A 74 26.35 -3.89 -1.73
N LYS A 75 26.43 -2.88 -2.60
CA LYS A 75 25.69 -2.85 -3.86
C LYS A 75 25.91 -4.13 -4.65
N GLY A 76 24.83 -4.65 -5.23
CA GLY A 76 24.82 -5.88 -6.02
C GLY A 76 24.67 -7.14 -5.19
N PHE A 77 24.79 -7.08 -3.86
CA PHE A 77 24.57 -8.24 -2.99
C PHE A 77 23.13 -8.74 -3.12
N LYS A 78 22.99 -10.02 -3.48
CA LYS A 78 21.70 -10.70 -3.64
C LYS A 78 21.40 -11.56 -2.43
N PHE A 79 20.15 -11.58 -2.01
CA PHE A 79 19.70 -12.40 -0.89
C PHE A 79 18.20 -12.67 -1.01
N ASP A 80 17.77 -13.74 -0.37
CA ASP A 80 16.37 -14.10 -0.28
C ASP A 80 15.82 -13.73 1.10
N PHE A 81 14.55 -13.38 1.18
CA PHE A 81 13.78 -13.35 2.41
C PHE A 81 13.14 -14.71 2.62
N LEU A 82 13.36 -15.27 3.81
CA LEU A 82 12.85 -16.58 4.18
C LEU A 82 11.77 -16.44 5.26
N ASP A 83 10.65 -17.13 5.08
CA ASP A 83 9.71 -17.44 6.14
C ASP A 83 9.72 -18.96 6.37
N LYS A 84 10.26 -19.38 7.51
CA LYS A 84 10.58 -20.78 7.81
C LYS A 84 11.46 -21.37 6.70
N SER A 85 10.95 -22.35 5.96
CA SER A 85 11.64 -23.03 4.85
C SER A 85 11.26 -22.48 3.47
N GLN A 86 10.45 -21.42 3.38
CA GLN A 86 9.97 -20.87 2.12
C GLN A 86 10.61 -19.53 1.81
N THR A 87 11.07 -19.36 0.57
CA THR A 87 11.43 -18.05 0.04
C THR A 87 10.17 -17.24 -0.20
N ILE A 88 10.08 -16.07 0.43
CA ILE A 88 8.97 -15.12 0.31
C ILE A 88 9.32 -13.89 -0.53
N GLY A 89 10.58 -13.78 -0.96
CA GLY A 89 11.02 -12.74 -1.89
C GLY A 89 12.51 -12.82 -2.16
N SER A 90 12.92 -12.54 -3.39
CA SER A 90 14.35 -12.39 -3.73
C SER A 90 14.69 -10.91 -3.94
N CYS A 91 15.86 -10.49 -3.47
CA CYS A 91 16.26 -9.09 -3.40
C CYS A 91 17.73 -8.89 -3.80
N LYS A 92 18.03 -7.67 -4.24
CA LYS A 92 19.42 -7.18 -4.38
C LYS A 92 19.58 -5.79 -3.77
N ILE A 93 20.71 -5.53 -3.13
CA ILE A 93 21.06 -4.17 -2.66
C ILE A 93 21.45 -3.33 -3.88
N ILE A 94 20.89 -2.13 -4.06
CA ILE A 94 21.15 -1.29 -5.25
C ILE A 94 21.86 0.05 -4.98
N ASP A 95 21.82 0.60 -3.77
CA ASP A 95 22.85 1.48 -3.16
C ASP A 95 22.33 2.18 -1.88
N THR A 96 23.27 2.75 -1.11
CA THR A 96 23.08 3.77 -0.06
C THR A 96 23.01 5.16 -0.71
N ASP A 97 21.87 5.84 -0.62
CA ASP A 97 21.58 7.12 -1.29
C ASP A 97 22.55 8.26 -0.89
N PRO A 98 22.82 9.22 -1.81
CA PRO A 98 21.78 10.18 -2.17
C PRO A 98 21.62 10.40 -3.68
N ILE A 99 20.38 10.34 -4.16
CA ILE A 99 19.76 11.15 -5.21
C ILE A 99 20.80 11.72 -6.20
N SER A 100 21.21 10.92 -7.19
CA SER A 100 21.91 11.46 -8.35
C SER A 100 20.90 12.19 -9.25
N GLY A 101 21.31 13.28 -9.90
CA GLY A 101 20.45 14.01 -10.84
C GLY A 101 19.96 13.15 -12.01
N GLU A 102 20.55 11.98 -12.22
CA GLU A 102 20.12 10.96 -13.17
C GLU A 102 18.84 10.24 -12.69
N ASN A 103 18.74 9.93 -11.39
CA ASN A 103 17.51 9.40 -10.77
C ASN A 103 16.36 10.41 -10.81
N ILE A 104 16.64 11.71 -10.63
CA ILE A 104 15.62 12.76 -10.78
C ILE A 104 15.14 12.82 -12.24
N LYS A 105 16.05 12.74 -13.22
CA LYS A 105 15.67 12.71 -14.65
C LYS A 105 14.89 11.46 -15.01
N GLU A 106 15.27 10.28 -14.52
CA GLU A 106 14.51 9.04 -14.73
C GLU A 106 13.15 9.09 -14.03
N ARG A 107 13.06 9.66 -12.83
CA ARG A 107 11.79 9.86 -12.11
C ARG A 107 10.91 10.88 -12.83
N ILE A 108 11.46 12.00 -13.30
CA ILE A 108 10.74 12.99 -14.12
C ILE A 108 10.26 12.33 -15.41
N LYS A 109 11.09 11.52 -16.07
CA LYS A 109 10.72 10.79 -17.28
C LYS A 109 9.60 9.79 -17.01
N LEU A 110 9.68 9.02 -15.92
CA LEU A 110 8.61 8.11 -15.50
C LEU A 110 7.33 8.87 -15.17
N ILE A 111 7.40 9.99 -14.46
CA ILE A 111 6.25 10.84 -14.15
C ILE A 111 5.67 11.46 -15.44
N GLU A 112 6.50 11.85 -16.40
CA GLU A 112 6.07 12.37 -17.70
C GLU A 112 5.44 11.27 -18.57
N GLU A 113 5.97 10.05 -18.53
CA GLU A 113 5.40 8.87 -19.19
C GLU A 113 4.06 8.48 -18.55
N GLU A 114 3.98 8.40 -17.21
CA GLU A 114 2.74 8.17 -16.46
C GLU A 114 1.73 9.29 -16.71
N LYS A 115 2.15 10.56 -16.73
CA LYS A 115 1.29 11.70 -17.07
C LYS A 115 0.81 11.62 -18.52
N LYS A 116 1.64 11.16 -19.45
CA LYS A 116 1.27 10.98 -20.86
C LYS A 116 0.31 9.80 -21.03
N GLU A 117 0.51 8.70 -20.32
CA GLU A 117 -0.41 7.56 -20.29
C GLU A 117 -1.73 7.94 -19.61
N LEU A 118 -1.70 8.71 -18.50
CA LEU A 118 -2.88 9.28 -17.87
C LEU A 118 -3.58 10.29 -18.78
N GLN A 119 -2.85 11.12 -19.52
CA GLN A 119 -3.45 12.04 -20.50
C GLN A 119 -4.03 11.31 -21.70
N LYS A 120 -3.42 10.21 -22.15
CA LYS A 120 -4.01 9.31 -23.16
C LYS A 120 -5.24 8.63 -22.60
N TYR A 121 -5.20 8.17 -21.35
CA TYR A 121 -6.31 7.55 -20.64
C TYR A 121 -7.48 8.54 -20.47
N ILE A 122 -7.21 9.77 -20.05
CA ILE A 122 -8.19 10.87 -19.98
C ILE A 122 -8.71 11.23 -21.38
N LYS A 123 -7.84 11.29 -22.40
CA LYS A 123 -8.27 11.50 -23.79
C LYS A 123 -9.03 10.31 -24.39
N SER A 124 -8.85 9.11 -23.86
CA SER A 124 -9.66 7.94 -24.21
C SER A 124 -10.96 7.90 -23.42
N ILE A 125 -11.03 8.53 -22.24
CA ILE A 125 -12.26 8.82 -21.52
C ILE A 125 -13.10 9.86 -22.28
N ASP A 126 -12.47 10.93 -22.80
CA ASP A 126 -13.14 11.92 -23.68
C ASP A 126 -13.56 11.34 -25.05
N LYS A 127 -13.13 10.13 -25.38
CA LYS A 127 -13.43 9.40 -26.63
C LYS A 127 -14.07 8.05 -26.32
N ASP A 128 -15.11 8.00 -25.49
CA ASP A 128 -16.22 7.01 -25.46
C ASP A 128 -15.97 5.51 -25.79
N ASP A 129 -14.75 4.97 -25.67
CA ASP A 129 -14.44 3.60 -26.13
C ASP A 129 -14.02 2.62 -25.02
N PHE A 130 -14.12 3.00 -23.74
CA PHE A 130 -14.12 2.05 -22.62
C PHE A 130 -15.27 2.34 -21.67
N LEU A 131 -16.45 1.81 -21.99
CA LEU A 131 -17.55 1.73 -21.06
C LEU A 131 -17.25 0.59 -20.08
N PHE A 132 -16.62 0.92 -18.95
CA PHE A 132 -16.75 0.05 -17.78
C PHE A 132 -18.24 -0.11 -17.53
N THR A 133 -18.72 -1.36 -17.57
CA THR A 133 -20.10 -1.61 -17.22
C THR A 133 -20.27 -1.31 -15.74
N LYS A 134 -21.53 -1.05 -15.32
CA LYS A 134 -21.83 -0.90 -13.89
C LYS A 134 -21.33 -2.10 -13.07
N GLU A 135 -21.31 -3.29 -13.67
CA GLU A 135 -20.80 -4.52 -13.04
C GLU A 135 -19.28 -4.51 -12.87
N ASP A 136 -18.53 -3.99 -13.84
CA ASP A 136 -17.08 -3.85 -13.74
C ASP A 136 -16.71 -2.90 -12.60
N LEU A 137 -17.43 -1.78 -12.47
CA LEU A 137 -17.21 -0.82 -11.39
C LEU A 137 -17.55 -1.42 -10.01
N LYS A 138 -18.64 -2.19 -9.90
CA LYS A 138 -19.00 -2.93 -8.68
C LYS A 138 -17.92 -3.93 -8.27
N LYS A 139 -17.36 -4.64 -9.24
CA LYS A 139 -16.27 -5.58 -9.00
C LYS A 139 -14.96 -4.89 -8.61
N ILE A 140 -14.68 -3.69 -9.13
CA ILE A 140 -13.48 -2.94 -8.75
C ILE A 140 -13.62 -2.38 -7.33
N VAL A 141 -14.77 -1.78 -7.00
CA VAL A 141 -14.99 -1.17 -5.69
C VAL A 141 -15.03 -2.21 -4.56
N SER A 142 -15.40 -3.47 -4.85
CA SER A 142 -15.38 -4.55 -3.85
C SER A 142 -14.00 -4.84 -3.27
N TYR A 143 -12.91 -4.48 -3.97
CA TYR A 143 -11.54 -4.61 -3.48
C TYR A 143 -11.08 -3.43 -2.62
N SER A 144 -11.93 -2.42 -2.38
CA SER A 144 -11.52 -1.23 -1.66
C SER A 144 -11.20 -1.47 -0.18
N ASP A 145 -11.65 -2.58 0.40
CA ASP A 145 -11.24 -3.00 1.74
C ASP A 145 -9.73 -3.35 1.80
N ASP A 146 -9.21 -3.99 0.76
CA ASP A 146 -7.76 -4.24 0.64
C ASP A 146 -6.99 -3.03 0.08
N TYR A 147 -7.67 -2.20 -0.72
CA TYR A 147 -7.08 -1.10 -1.49
C TYR A 147 -7.94 0.17 -1.44
N PRO A 148 -7.87 0.98 -0.37
CA PRO A 148 -8.81 2.08 -0.12
C PRO A 148 -8.91 3.13 -1.25
N TYR A 149 -7.82 3.38 -1.97
CA TYR A 149 -7.80 4.31 -3.10
C TYR A 149 -8.75 3.94 -4.25
N LEU A 150 -9.17 2.67 -4.35
CA LEU A 150 -10.16 2.23 -5.33
C LEU A 150 -11.54 2.80 -5.05
N PHE A 151 -11.90 3.00 -3.78
CA PHE A 151 -13.15 3.66 -3.42
C PHE A 151 -13.18 5.09 -3.97
N HIS A 152 -12.14 5.89 -3.71
CA HIS A 152 -12.01 7.25 -4.25
C HIS A 152 -12.05 7.31 -5.78
N PHE A 153 -11.35 6.37 -6.44
CA PHE A 153 -11.36 6.27 -7.89
C PHE A 153 -12.77 6.05 -8.44
N ILE A 154 -13.51 5.10 -7.86
CA ILE A 154 -14.89 4.80 -8.29
C ILE A 154 -15.86 5.91 -7.90
N LEU A 155 -15.67 6.55 -6.74
CA LEU A 155 -16.48 7.69 -6.29
C LEU A 155 -16.47 8.84 -7.31
N ARG A 156 -15.30 9.12 -7.90
CA ARG A 156 -15.14 10.13 -8.97
C ARG A 156 -15.67 9.68 -10.33
N LEU A 157 -15.69 8.38 -10.59
CA LEU A 157 -16.08 7.82 -11.90
C LEU A 157 -17.59 7.55 -11.99
N ASP A 158 -18.14 6.85 -10.99
CA ASP A 158 -19.57 6.60 -10.82
C ASP A 158 -19.91 6.61 -9.32
N LYS A 159 -20.32 7.79 -8.88
CA LYS A 159 -20.77 8.04 -7.51
C LYS A 159 -21.86 7.09 -7.06
N LYS A 160 -22.78 6.69 -7.93
CA LYS A 160 -23.88 5.80 -7.55
C LYS A 160 -23.35 4.42 -7.16
N VAL A 161 -22.38 3.90 -7.91
CA VAL A 161 -21.74 2.61 -7.58
C VAL A 161 -20.94 2.70 -6.29
N ALA A 162 -20.19 3.78 -6.06
CA ALA A 162 -19.45 3.96 -4.82
C ALA A 162 -20.38 4.06 -3.60
N MET A 163 -21.48 4.80 -3.70
CA MET A 163 -22.47 4.91 -2.61
C MET A 163 -23.19 3.59 -2.36
N GLU A 164 -23.58 2.84 -3.41
CA GLU A 164 -24.16 1.48 -3.28
C GLU A 164 -23.20 0.55 -2.53
N TYR A 165 -21.91 0.56 -2.88
CA TYR A 165 -20.91 -0.23 -2.17
C TYR A 165 -20.73 0.21 -0.72
N MET A 166 -20.72 1.52 -0.48
CA MET A 166 -20.57 2.06 0.86
C MET A 166 -21.72 1.60 1.76
N GLU A 167 -22.96 1.65 1.26
CA GLU A 167 -24.16 1.14 1.96
C GLU A 167 -24.01 -0.35 2.28
N ASP A 168 -23.65 -1.19 1.30
CA ASP A 168 -23.44 -2.63 1.52
C ASP A 168 -22.31 -2.90 2.53
N TYR A 169 -21.19 -2.16 2.42
CA TYR A 169 -20.06 -2.26 3.33
C TYR A 169 -20.49 -1.96 4.77
N PHE A 170 -21.27 -0.89 4.98
CA PHE A 170 -21.81 -0.50 6.29
C PHE A 170 -22.70 -1.56 6.94
N PHE A 171 -23.54 -2.24 6.16
CA PHE A 171 -24.42 -3.26 6.73
C PHE A 171 -23.71 -4.60 6.97
N SER A 172 -22.53 -4.78 6.38
CA SER A 172 -21.71 -5.99 6.54
C SER A 172 -20.72 -5.94 7.71
N ILE A 173 -20.61 -4.79 8.37
CA ILE A 173 -19.72 -4.52 9.52
C ILE A 173 -20.10 -5.44 10.69
N PRO A 174 -19.24 -6.39 11.10
CA PRO A 174 -19.49 -7.17 12.30
C PRO A 174 -19.31 -6.29 13.55
N LEU A 175 -20.34 -6.23 14.39
CA LEU A 175 -20.28 -5.60 15.71
C LEU A 175 -19.79 -6.64 16.73
N GLU A 176 -18.64 -6.39 17.36
CA GLU A 176 -18.14 -7.21 18.47
C GLU A 176 -18.06 -6.33 19.72
N ASN A 177 -18.80 -6.69 20.79
CA ASN A 177 -18.91 -5.90 22.02
C ASN A 177 -19.35 -4.42 21.84
N ASN A 178 -20.25 -4.14 20.88
CA ASN A 178 -20.69 -2.78 20.51
C ASN A 178 -19.55 -1.86 20.02
N VAL A 179 -18.46 -2.44 19.53
CA VAL A 179 -17.37 -1.70 18.90
C VAL A 179 -17.31 -2.08 17.42
N VAL A 180 -17.24 -1.05 16.58
CA VAL A 180 -17.14 -1.18 15.13
C VAL A 180 -15.71 -1.60 14.77
N TYR A 181 -15.54 -2.78 14.17
CA TYR A 181 -14.23 -3.25 13.73
C TYR A 181 -14.00 -2.83 12.26
N HIS A 182 -13.37 -1.67 12.03
CA HIS A 182 -13.02 -1.27 10.66
C HIS A 182 -11.59 -0.79 10.49
N SER A 183 -10.95 -1.29 9.45
CA SER A 183 -9.62 -0.85 9.01
C SER A 183 -9.66 0.37 8.08
N ASN A 184 -10.77 0.66 7.39
CA ASN A 184 -10.78 1.68 6.32
C ASN A 184 -12.00 2.62 6.30
N LEU A 185 -12.97 2.46 7.20
CA LEU A 185 -14.20 3.26 7.22
C LEU A 185 -13.92 4.77 7.34
N GLU A 186 -12.94 5.15 8.16
CA GLU A 186 -12.50 6.55 8.29
C GLU A 186 -12.08 7.16 6.95
N LEU A 187 -11.32 6.40 6.15
CA LEU A 187 -10.81 6.85 4.85
C LEU A 187 -11.97 7.06 3.87
N PHE A 188 -12.94 6.15 3.84
CA PHE A 188 -14.10 6.28 2.97
C PHE A 188 -14.97 7.49 3.36
N LEU A 189 -15.14 7.74 4.67
CA LEU A 189 -15.85 8.92 5.16
C LEU A 189 -15.12 10.23 4.82
N LEU A 190 -13.79 10.24 4.84
CA LEU A 190 -12.98 11.38 4.41
C LEU A 190 -13.14 11.64 2.89
N ASP A 191 -13.04 10.59 2.07
CA ASP A 191 -13.25 10.70 0.62
C ASP A 191 -14.67 11.23 0.30
N LEU A 192 -15.68 10.74 1.01
CA LEU A 192 -17.04 11.25 0.91
C LEU A 192 -17.17 12.68 1.41
N LYS A 193 -16.44 13.09 2.46
CA LYS A 193 -16.43 14.48 2.94
C LYS A 193 -15.90 15.42 1.87
N GLU A 194 -14.81 15.06 1.21
CA GLU A 194 -14.22 15.84 0.12
C GLU A 194 -15.18 15.98 -1.07
N GLU A 195 -15.90 14.92 -1.42
CA GLU A 195 -16.78 14.89 -2.60
C GLU A 195 -18.19 15.46 -2.34
N LEU A 196 -18.78 15.18 -1.18
CA LEU A 196 -20.14 15.59 -0.83
C LEU A 196 -20.19 16.95 -0.15
N GLY A 197 -19.11 17.33 0.54
CA GLY A 197 -19.11 18.40 1.52
C GLY A 197 -19.70 17.96 2.87
N GLU A 198 -19.31 18.67 3.92
CA GLU A 198 -19.58 18.29 5.31
C GLU A 198 -21.07 18.16 5.65
N GLU A 199 -21.90 19.10 5.18
CA GLU A 199 -23.35 19.10 5.47
C GLU A 199 -24.08 17.90 4.86
N LYS A 200 -23.72 17.50 3.64
CA LYS A 200 -24.31 16.33 2.99
C LYS A 200 -23.83 15.03 3.62
N LEU A 201 -22.57 14.99 4.05
CA LEU A 201 -22.04 13.84 4.78
C LEU A 201 -22.76 13.67 6.13
N LYS A 202 -23.03 14.75 6.87
CA LYS A 202 -23.80 14.69 8.12
C LYS A 202 -25.19 14.08 7.90
N LEU A 203 -25.94 14.55 6.90
CA LEU A 203 -27.25 13.99 6.55
C LEU A 203 -27.19 12.51 6.15
N TYR A 204 -26.12 12.11 5.45
CA TYR A 204 -25.90 10.72 5.10
C TYR A 204 -25.65 9.86 6.35
N ILE A 205 -24.88 10.36 7.31
CA ILE A 205 -24.56 9.66 8.56
C ILE A 205 -25.76 9.63 9.52
N GLU A 206 -26.65 10.62 9.46
CA GLU A 206 -27.92 10.60 10.19
C GLU A 206 -28.80 9.39 9.80
N SER A 207 -28.58 8.78 8.63
CA SER A 207 -29.26 7.55 8.23
C SER A 207 -28.71 6.28 8.89
N PHE A 208 -27.57 6.36 9.59
CA PHE A 208 -26.92 5.19 10.20
C PHE A 208 -27.66 4.69 11.45
N SER A 209 -27.36 3.45 11.85
CA SER A 209 -27.85 2.93 13.14
C SER A 209 -27.33 3.77 14.30
N ASN A 210 -28.03 3.74 15.44
CA ASN A 210 -27.61 4.50 16.62
C ASN A 210 -26.24 4.03 17.15
N GLU A 211 -25.90 2.74 17.02
CA GLU A 211 -24.59 2.24 17.44
C GLU A 211 -23.44 2.84 16.63
N LEU A 212 -23.62 2.99 15.30
CA LEU A 212 -22.62 3.62 14.42
C LEU A 212 -22.49 5.13 14.68
N LYS A 213 -23.56 5.81 15.08
CA LYS A 213 -23.53 7.25 15.38
C LYS A 213 -22.76 7.58 16.65
N GLU A 214 -22.76 6.66 17.62
CA GLU A 214 -22.07 6.81 18.89
C GLU A 214 -20.60 6.33 18.82
N ASP A 215 -20.20 5.75 17.69
CA ASP A 215 -18.84 5.28 17.50
C ASP A 215 -17.85 6.46 17.40
N LYS A 216 -16.85 6.44 18.29
CA LYS A 216 -15.85 7.51 18.41
C LYS A 216 -14.99 7.67 17.16
N ILE A 217 -14.81 6.62 16.36
CA ILE A 217 -14.06 6.66 15.10
C ILE A 217 -14.84 7.47 14.05
N ILE A 218 -16.15 7.22 13.93
CA ILE A 218 -17.02 7.98 13.02
C ILE A 218 -17.07 9.44 13.46
N LEU A 219 -17.25 9.69 14.77
CA LEU A 219 -17.26 11.05 15.31
C LEU A 219 -15.92 11.79 15.12
N ASN A 220 -14.78 11.09 15.23
CA ASN A 220 -13.44 11.64 14.98
C ASN A 220 -13.19 11.94 13.50
N ALA A 221 -13.53 11.02 12.60
CA ALA A 221 -13.40 11.22 11.15
C ALA A 221 -14.22 12.43 10.66
N LEU A 222 -15.33 12.73 11.35
CA LEU A 222 -16.18 13.88 11.06
C LEU A 222 -15.70 15.18 11.70
N GLY A 223 -14.74 15.14 12.62
CA GLY A 223 -14.33 16.29 13.42
C GLY A 223 -15.40 16.73 14.42
N LEU A 224 -16.25 15.80 14.88
CA LEU A 224 -17.37 16.04 15.80
C LEU A 224 -17.05 15.71 17.26
N ILE A 225 -15.85 15.18 17.55
CA ILE A 225 -15.31 15.16 18.93
C ILE A 225 -14.45 16.40 19.11
N PHE A 226 -14.93 17.34 19.92
CA PHE A 226 -14.08 18.36 20.54
C PHE A 226 -13.63 17.82 21.89
N ASP A 227 -12.37 17.39 21.97
CA ASP A 227 -11.60 17.30 23.21
C ASP A 227 -10.16 17.77 22.96
#